data_AF-T1GRJ2-F1
#
_entry.id   AF-T1GRJ2-F1
#
_cell.length_a   1.000
_cell.length_b   1.000
_cell.length_c   1.000
_cell.angle_alpha   90.00
_cell.angle_beta   90.00
_cell.angle_gamma   90.00
#
_symmetry.space_group_name_H-M   'P 1'
#
loop_
_entity.id
_entity.type
_entity.pdbx_description
1 polymer ?
#
loop_
_entity_poly.entity_id
_entity_poly.type
_entity_poly.pdbx_seq_one_letter_code
_entity_poly.pdbx_strand_id
1 'polypeptide(L)'
;SAFYAEHSDKKISFAAYVWTKSKFLGLSIGVHNIGQGVITLCDKNEEYTIILTVPWIELGGSVTINCPQTGYHADIEFLTKPFYGGKRHKVSCEIYAPTEKKSFVSISGEWNGLMEAKWNDSKKTEVFVDVNSIPIFKKQVRPIAEQDQWESRTVWKEVTAGLK
;
A
#
# COMPACT_ATOMS: atom_id res chain seq x y z
N SER A 1 -9.17 11.34 -6.16
CA SER A 1 -9.55 10.28 -7.11
C SER A 1 -10.21 9.13 -6.37
N ALA A 2 -11.17 8.47 -7.00
CA ALA A 2 -11.71 7.20 -6.55
C ALA A 2 -11.41 6.13 -7.61
N PHE A 3 -11.28 4.88 -7.21
CA PHE A 3 -10.98 3.78 -8.11
C PHE A 3 -11.54 2.45 -7.58
N TYR A 4 -11.77 1.55 -8.53
CA TYR A 4 -12.30 0.21 -8.30
C TYR A 4 -11.51 -0.80 -9.12
N ALA A 5 -11.30 -1.98 -8.57
CA ALA A 5 -10.77 -3.14 -9.27
C ALA A 5 -11.38 -4.41 -8.68
N GLU A 6 -11.52 -5.45 -9.49
CA GLU A 6 -12.02 -6.74 -9.01
C GLU A 6 -11.41 -7.91 -9.78
N HIS A 7 -11.52 -9.09 -9.18
CA HIS A 7 -11.31 -10.36 -9.82
C HIS A 7 -12.53 -11.24 -9.53
N SER A 8 -13.47 -11.27 -10.48
CA SER A 8 -14.75 -11.99 -10.38
C SER A 8 -14.58 -13.46 -9.99
N ASP A 9 -13.68 -14.18 -10.68
CA ASP A 9 -13.51 -15.62 -10.47
C ASP A 9 -12.93 -15.96 -9.10
N LYS A 10 -12.12 -15.05 -8.54
CA LYS A 10 -11.56 -15.17 -7.20
C LYS A 10 -12.46 -14.54 -6.14
N LYS A 11 -13.55 -13.89 -6.53
CA LYS A 11 -14.51 -13.23 -5.64
C LYS A 11 -13.84 -12.19 -4.74
N ILE A 12 -12.89 -11.43 -5.31
CA ILE A 12 -12.17 -10.36 -4.63
C ILE A 12 -12.52 -9.03 -5.29
N SER A 13 -12.86 -8.02 -4.50
CA SER A 13 -13.00 -6.65 -4.98
C SER A 13 -12.19 -5.67 -4.16
N PHE A 14 -11.85 -4.54 -4.75
CA PHE A 14 -11.12 -3.46 -4.12
C PHE A 14 -11.74 -2.12 -4.54
N ALA A 15 -12.21 -1.36 -3.56
CA ALA A 15 -12.74 -0.02 -3.76
C ALA A 15 -11.92 0.97 -2.91
N ALA A 16 -11.55 2.11 -3.47
CA ALA A 16 -10.74 3.07 -2.77
C ALA A 16 -10.95 4.51 -3.25
N TYR A 17 -10.61 5.45 -2.37
CA TYR A 17 -10.47 6.84 -2.72
C TYR A 17 -9.25 7.44 -2.04
N VAL A 18 -8.60 8.38 -2.72
CA VAL A 18 -7.41 9.06 -2.23
C VAL A 18 -7.37 10.48 -2.77
N TRP A 19 -6.97 11.42 -1.93
CA TRP A 19 -6.56 12.76 -2.31
C TRP A 19 -5.35 13.17 -1.51
N THR A 20 -4.63 14.16 -2.03
CA THR A 20 -3.36 14.60 -1.46
C THR A 20 -3.48 15.98 -0.85
N LYS A 21 -2.93 16.17 0.35
CA LYS A 21 -2.71 17.49 0.95
C LYS A 21 -1.23 17.78 1.05
N SER A 22 -0.75 18.68 0.20
CA SER A 22 0.65 19.10 0.19
C SER A 22 0.92 20.17 1.25
N LYS A 23 2.09 20.11 1.88
CA LYS A 23 2.59 21.10 2.84
C LYS A 23 4.06 21.40 2.56
N PHE A 24 4.41 22.68 2.64
CA PHE A 24 5.80 23.10 2.68
C PHE A 24 6.31 23.03 4.12
N LEU A 25 7.40 22.30 4.35
CA LEU A 25 8.03 22.07 5.66
C LEU A 25 9.42 22.71 5.74
N GLY A 26 9.59 23.89 5.10
CA GLY A 26 10.86 24.60 5.06
C GLY A 26 11.80 24.02 4.00
N LEU A 27 12.64 23.05 4.36
CA LEU A 27 13.61 22.45 3.42
C LEU A 27 13.04 21.30 2.59
N SER A 28 11.72 21.08 2.70
CA SER A 28 11.10 19.79 2.46
C SER A 28 9.64 19.97 2.05
N ILE A 29 9.13 19.14 1.13
CA ILE A 29 7.71 19.14 0.71
C ILE A 29 7.07 17.82 1.11
N GLY A 30 6.02 17.90 1.93
CA GLY A 30 5.26 16.74 2.37
C GLY A 30 3.95 16.61 1.67
N VAL A 31 3.62 15.39 1.26
CA VAL A 31 2.34 15.06 0.64
C VAL A 31 1.60 14.11 1.58
N HIS A 32 0.46 14.54 2.11
CA HIS A 32 -0.37 13.66 2.94
C HIS A 32 -1.37 12.97 2.03
N ASN A 33 -1.30 11.65 1.90
CA ASN A 33 -2.40 10.88 1.34
C ASN A 33 -3.48 10.81 2.39
N ILE A 34 -4.68 11.22 2.00
CA ILE A 34 -5.88 11.05 2.79
C ILE A 34 -6.79 10.20 1.94
N GLY A 35 -7.20 9.07 2.49
CA GLY A 35 -7.92 8.08 1.72
C GLY A 35 -8.09 6.79 2.46
N GLN A 36 -8.93 5.95 1.88
CA GLN A 36 -9.23 4.63 2.39
C GLN A 36 -9.36 3.68 1.20
N GLY A 37 -8.85 2.47 1.36
CA GLY A 37 -9.14 1.34 0.50
C GLY A 37 -9.87 0.25 1.28
N VAL A 38 -10.78 -0.47 0.62
CA VAL A 38 -11.50 -1.61 1.19
C VAL A 38 -11.33 -2.78 0.24
N ILE A 39 -10.67 -3.84 0.71
CA ILE A 39 -10.62 -5.13 0.04
C ILE A 39 -11.77 -5.98 0.57
N THR A 40 -12.59 -6.53 -0.32
CA THR A 40 -13.67 -7.45 0.04
C THR A 40 -13.33 -8.86 -0.44
N LEU A 41 -13.35 -9.82 0.48
CA LEU A 41 -13.30 -11.25 0.17
C LEU A 41 -14.73 -11.78 0.20
N CYS A 42 -15.41 -11.79 -0.95
CA CYS A 42 -16.85 -12.03 -1.00
C CYS A 42 -17.22 -13.47 -0.61
N ASP A 43 -16.32 -14.43 -0.77
CA ASP A 43 -16.52 -15.83 -0.34
C ASP A 43 -16.42 -16.02 1.17
N LYS A 44 -15.65 -15.16 1.86
CA LYS A 44 -15.50 -15.14 3.32
C LYS A 44 -16.47 -14.20 4.02
N ASN A 45 -17.11 -13.30 3.27
CA ASN A 45 -17.88 -12.19 3.80
C ASN A 45 -17.03 -11.30 4.73
N GLU A 46 -15.78 -11.06 4.34
CA GLU A 46 -14.79 -10.28 5.09
C GLU A 46 -14.40 -9.01 4.33
N GLU A 47 -14.19 -7.91 5.07
CA GLU A 47 -13.75 -6.64 4.54
C GLU A 47 -12.51 -6.16 5.27
N TYR A 48 -11.46 -5.82 4.52
CA TYR A 48 -10.21 -5.30 5.04
C TYR A 48 -10.09 -3.83 4.68
N THR A 49 -10.21 -2.98 5.69
CA THR A 49 -10.06 -1.53 5.53
C THR A 49 -8.60 -1.13 5.70
N ILE A 50 -8.06 -0.44 4.69
CA ILE A 50 -6.70 0.09 4.62
C ILE A 50 -6.77 1.61 4.72
N ILE A 51 -6.17 2.20 5.76
CA ILE A 51 -6.06 3.65 5.91
C ILE A 51 -4.67 4.08 5.46
N LEU A 52 -4.60 4.70 4.28
CA LEU A 52 -3.34 5.19 3.73
C LEU A 52 -2.99 6.53 4.39
N THR A 53 -1.78 6.64 4.92
CA THR A 53 -1.22 7.94 5.32
C THR A 53 0.03 8.29 4.52
N VAL A 54 0.80 9.25 5.01
CA VAL A 54 1.66 10.21 4.30
C VAL A 54 2.70 9.58 3.35
N PRO A 55 2.59 9.69 2.02
CA PRO A 55 3.74 9.43 1.15
C PRO A 55 4.68 10.64 1.15
N TRP A 56 5.92 10.43 1.56
CA TRP A 56 7.00 11.36 1.21
C TRP A 56 7.70 10.85 -0.07
N ILE A 57 8.71 11.57 -0.57
CA ILE A 57 9.64 11.04 -1.58
C ILE A 57 10.27 9.70 -1.11
N GLU A 58 10.25 9.46 0.22
CA GLU A 58 10.35 8.15 0.86
C GLU A 58 8.99 7.82 1.49
N LEU A 59 8.50 6.58 1.50
CA LEU A 59 7.26 6.32 2.26
C LEU A 59 7.51 6.55 3.76
N GLY A 60 6.58 7.23 4.44
CA GLY A 60 6.72 7.61 5.84
C GLY A 60 5.40 7.53 6.61
N GLY A 61 5.45 7.15 7.88
CA GLY A 61 4.28 7.14 8.75
C GLY A 61 3.44 5.86 8.66
N SER A 62 2.29 5.90 9.34
CA SER A 62 1.55 4.70 9.73
C SER A 62 0.41 4.36 8.79
N VAL A 63 0.25 3.08 8.47
CA VAL A 63 -0.89 2.52 7.75
C VAL A 63 -1.49 1.45 8.62
N THR A 64 -2.83 1.40 8.70
CA THR A 64 -3.53 0.33 9.40
C THR A 64 -4.31 -0.52 8.41
N ILE A 65 -4.35 -1.83 8.67
CA ILE A 65 -5.24 -2.78 8.00
C ILE A 65 -6.11 -3.40 9.08
N ASN A 66 -7.43 -3.29 8.95
CA ASN A 66 -8.37 -3.82 9.94
C ASN A 66 -9.46 -4.65 9.27
N CYS A 67 -9.75 -5.82 9.84
CA CYS A 67 -10.87 -6.66 9.45
C CYS A 67 -11.90 -6.72 10.58
N PRO A 68 -13.00 -5.93 10.52
CA PRO A 68 -14.02 -5.90 11.56
C PRO A 68 -14.67 -7.26 11.85
N GLN A 69 -14.79 -8.11 10.82
CA GLN A 69 -15.48 -9.40 10.93
C GLN A 69 -14.67 -10.43 11.72
N THR A 70 -13.35 -10.41 11.56
CA THR A 70 -12.47 -11.37 12.25
C THR A 70 -11.84 -10.77 13.50
N GLY A 71 -11.72 -9.43 13.58
CA GLY A 71 -11.05 -8.72 14.67
C GLY A 71 -9.53 -8.65 14.53
N TYR A 72 -8.95 -9.23 13.48
CA TYR A 72 -7.53 -9.08 13.18
C TYR A 72 -7.23 -7.68 12.68
N HIS A 73 -6.09 -7.14 13.12
CA HIS A 73 -5.58 -5.87 12.62
C HIS A 73 -4.06 -5.90 12.51
N ALA A 74 -3.53 -5.02 11.66
CA ALA A 74 -2.12 -4.82 11.45
C ALA A 74 -1.79 -3.33 11.48
N ASP A 75 -0.74 -3.00 12.22
CA ASP A 75 -0.17 -1.66 12.27
C ASP A 75 1.16 -1.67 11.49
N ILE A 76 1.23 -0.90 10.42
CA ILE A 76 2.36 -0.81 9.51
C ILE A 76 2.98 0.58 9.66
N GLU A 77 4.30 0.65 9.80
CA GLU A 77 5.05 1.89 9.87
C GLU A 77 6.09 1.93 8.75
N PHE A 78 5.98 2.92 7.87
CA PHE A 78 7.00 3.23 6.88
C PHE A 78 8.01 4.20 7.50
N LEU A 79 9.28 3.79 7.54
CA LEU A 79 10.34 4.50 8.22
C LEU A 79 11.15 5.33 7.23
N THR A 80 11.11 6.65 7.41
CA THR A 80 11.95 7.59 6.65
C THR A 80 13.41 7.49 7.11
N LYS A 81 14.35 7.74 6.20
CA LYS A 81 15.77 7.73 6.52
C LYS A 81 16.11 8.73 7.64
N PRO A 82 16.76 8.29 8.74
CA PRO A 82 17.24 9.21 9.77
C PRO A 82 18.30 10.18 9.24
N PHE A 83 18.39 11.38 9.84
CA PHE A 83 19.37 12.41 9.48
C PHE A 83 20.82 11.91 9.58
N TYR A 84 21.13 11.04 10.55
CA TYR A 84 22.49 10.56 10.84
C TYR A 84 22.89 9.26 10.11
N GLY A 85 22.32 9.02 8.93
CA GLY A 85 22.55 7.80 8.17
C GLY A 85 21.55 6.69 8.51
N GLY A 86 21.52 5.67 7.66
CA GLY A 86 20.54 4.59 7.73
C GLY A 86 20.13 4.10 6.34
N LYS A 87 19.47 2.95 6.32
CA LYS A 87 18.89 2.37 5.10
C LYS A 87 17.57 3.07 4.77
N ARG A 88 17.33 3.32 3.49
CA ARG A 88 16.06 3.86 2.98
C ARG A 88 15.00 2.75 2.92
N HIS A 89 13.75 3.17 2.73
CA HIS A 89 12.64 2.26 2.40
C HIS A 89 12.34 1.21 3.47
N LYS A 90 12.68 1.50 4.72
CA LYS A 90 12.41 0.59 5.83
C LYS A 90 10.92 0.54 6.14
N VAL A 91 10.44 -0.64 6.51
CA VAL A 91 9.07 -0.88 6.96
C VAL A 91 9.10 -1.82 8.16
N SER A 92 8.23 -1.56 9.12
CA SER A 92 7.90 -2.48 10.22
C SER A 92 6.40 -2.66 10.27
N CYS A 93 5.93 -3.85 10.65
CA CYS A 93 4.53 -4.15 10.79
C CYS A 93 4.32 -5.11 11.96
N GLU A 94 3.27 -4.86 12.75
CA GLU A 94 2.83 -5.72 13.84
C GLU A 94 1.42 -6.21 13.53
N ILE A 95 1.20 -7.52 13.63
CA ILE A 95 -0.13 -8.12 13.37
C ILE A 95 -0.67 -8.72 14.67
N TYR A 96 -1.92 -8.39 14.95
CA TYR A 96 -2.58 -8.67 16.21
C TYR A 96 -3.79 -9.59 15.99
N ALA A 97 -3.93 -10.56 16.90
CA ALA A 97 -5.11 -11.39 16.97
C ALA A 97 -6.27 -10.61 17.63
N PRO A 98 -7.51 -11.09 17.50
CA PRO A 98 -8.68 -10.39 18.02
C PRO A 98 -8.55 -10.16 19.53
N THR A 99 -8.80 -8.93 19.98
CA THR A 99 -8.73 -8.49 21.39
C THR A 99 -7.36 -8.54 22.06
N GLU A 100 -6.32 -8.99 21.36
CA GLU A 100 -4.96 -9.07 21.91
C GLU A 100 -4.21 -7.74 21.80
N LYS A 101 -3.45 -7.40 22.84
CA LYS A 101 -2.56 -6.23 22.85
C LYS A 101 -1.15 -6.54 22.37
N LYS A 102 -0.79 -7.81 22.29
CA LYS A 102 0.52 -8.26 21.83
C LYS A 102 0.35 -8.79 20.42
N SER A 103 1.28 -8.45 19.54
CA SER A 103 1.31 -9.03 18.21
C SER A 103 1.75 -10.49 18.29
N PHE A 104 1.22 -11.32 17.40
CA PHE A 104 1.68 -12.70 17.25
C PHE A 104 2.77 -12.83 16.18
N VAL A 105 2.87 -11.84 15.27
CA VAL A 105 3.91 -11.75 14.26
C VAL A 105 4.33 -10.30 14.02
N SER A 106 5.63 -10.11 13.92
CA SER A 106 6.28 -8.85 13.56
C SER A 106 6.96 -9.02 12.20
N ILE A 107 6.67 -8.14 11.24
CA ILE A 107 7.30 -8.12 9.92
C ILE A 107 8.21 -6.91 9.83
N SER A 108 9.43 -7.07 9.33
CA SER A 108 10.34 -5.94 9.13
C SER A 108 11.25 -6.14 7.93
N GLY A 109 11.67 -5.04 7.30
CA GLY A 109 12.54 -5.11 6.13
C GLY A 109 12.52 -3.87 5.29
N GLU A 110 12.69 -4.05 3.99
CA GLU A 110 12.66 -2.99 2.98
C GLU A 110 11.46 -3.22 2.06
N TRP A 111 10.54 -2.25 1.98
CA TRP A 111 9.26 -2.43 1.24
C TRP A 111 9.46 -2.58 -0.28
N ASN A 112 10.63 -2.20 -0.79
CA ASN A 112 11.06 -2.39 -2.16
C ASN A 112 12.09 -3.53 -2.32
N GLY A 113 12.24 -4.39 -1.30
CA GLY A 113 13.24 -5.45 -1.28
C GLY A 113 12.77 -6.65 -0.45
N LEU A 114 13.60 -7.06 0.51
CA LEU A 114 13.34 -8.21 1.38
C LEU A 114 12.66 -7.79 2.68
N MET A 115 11.60 -8.51 3.06
CA MET A 115 10.96 -8.43 4.36
C MET A 115 10.94 -9.81 5.02
N GLU A 116 11.16 -9.85 6.34
CA GLU A 116 11.17 -11.06 7.16
C GLU A 116 10.04 -11.00 8.19
N ALA A 117 9.39 -12.14 8.43
CA ALA A 117 8.39 -12.32 9.49
C ALA A 117 9.05 -13.03 10.68
N LYS A 118 8.79 -12.51 11.88
CA LYS A 118 9.20 -13.08 13.15
C LYS A 118 7.96 -13.43 13.97
N TRP A 119 7.77 -14.72 14.21
CA TRP A 119 6.65 -15.25 14.98
C TRP A 119 6.96 -15.21 16.48
N ASN A 120 6.14 -14.53 17.27
CA ASN A 120 6.43 -14.28 18.68
C ASN A 120 6.29 -15.53 19.55
N ASP A 121 5.37 -16.44 19.21
CA ASP A 121 5.14 -17.67 19.97
C ASP A 121 6.25 -18.71 19.77
N SER A 122 6.73 -18.86 18.53
CA SER A 122 7.72 -19.88 18.17
C SER A 122 9.15 -19.35 18.13
N LYS A 123 9.34 -18.02 18.17
CA LYS A 123 10.61 -17.32 17.90
C LYS A 123 11.23 -17.68 16.54
N LYS A 124 10.43 -18.22 15.62
CA LYS A 124 10.84 -18.53 14.25
C LYS A 124 10.91 -17.23 13.44
N THR A 125 11.99 -17.06 12.69
CA THR A 125 12.11 -16.02 11.68
C THR A 125 12.14 -16.68 10.30
N GLU A 126 11.40 -16.13 9.35
CA GLU A 126 11.39 -16.57 7.96
C GLU A 126 11.23 -15.41 6.99
N VAL A 127 11.59 -15.62 5.74
CA VAL A 127 11.34 -14.63 4.67
C VAL A 127 9.83 -14.49 4.49
N PHE A 128 9.32 -13.27 4.68
CA PHE A 128 7.93 -12.94 4.43
C PHE A 128 7.69 -12.71 2.94
N VAL A 129 8.50 -11.84 2.33
CA VAL A 129 8.46 -11.56 0.89
C VAL A 129 9.80 -11.02 0.40
N ASP A 130 10.20 -11.43 -0.81
CA ASP A 130 11.24 -10.77 -1.59
C ASP A 130 10.61 -10.11 -2.81
N VAL A 131 10.44 -8.78 -2.75
CA VAL A 131 9.80 -7.99 -3.81
C VAL A 131 10.56 -8.11 -5.14
N ASN A 132 11.88 -8.31 -5.10
CA ASN A 132 12.69 -8.42 -6.31
C ASN A 132 12.40 -9.71 -7.10
N SER A 133 11.85 -10.71 -6.43
CA SER A 133 11.48 -11.99 -7.04
C SER A 133 10.08 -11.98 -7.69
N ILE A 134 9.26 -10.96 -7.43
CA ILE A 134 7.88 -10.89 -7.91
C ILE A 134 7.84 -10.34 -9.34
N PRO A 135 7.25 -11.06 -10.31
CA PRO A 135 7.11 -10.56 -11.66
C PRO A 135 6.14 -9.36 -11.74
N ILE A 136 6.49 -8.38 -12.56
CA ILE A 136 5.66 -7.19 -12.79
C ILE A 136 4.61 -7.48 -13.87
N PHE A 137 3.33 -7.53 -13.48
CA PHE A 137 2.21 -7.63 -14.40
C PHE A 137 1.71 -6.23 -14.79
N LYS A 138 1.95 -5.84 -16.05
CA LYS A 138 1.51 -4.52 -16.54
C LYS A 138 0.00 -4.51 -16.77
N LYS A 139 -0.66 -3.44 -16.31
CA LYS A 139 -2.06 -3.17 -16.64
C LYS A 139 -2.23 -3.09 -18.16
N GLN A 140 -3.13 -3.91 -18.69
CA GLN A 140 -3.57 -3.80 -20.08
C GLN A 140 -4.60 -2.67 -20.19
N VAL A 141 -4.45 -1.85 -21.22
CA VAL A 141 -5.31 -0.69 -21.49
C VAL A 141 -5.59 -0.66 -22.98
N ARG A 142 -6.82 -0.30 -23.35
CA ARG A 142 -7.21 -0.18 -24.76
C ARG A 142 -6.28 0.77 -25.53
N PRO A 143 -6.07 0.52 -26.84
CA PRO A 143 -5.39 1.48 -27.72
C PRO A 143 -6.01 2.87 -27.63
N ILE A 144 -5.22 3.93 -27.82
CA ILE A 144 -5.72 5.32 -27.75
C ILE A 144 -6.84 5.57 -28.77
N ALA A 145 -6.82 4.89 -29.92
CA ALA A 145 -7.86 4.99 -30.95
C ALA A 145 -9.24 4.47 -30.49
N GLU A 146 -9.29 3.67 -29.42
CA GLU A 146 -10.51 3.09 -28.84
C GLU A 146 -10.86 3.73 -27.48
N GLN A 147 -10.18 4.80 -27.09
CA GLN A 147 -10.41 5.49 -25.82
C GLN A 147 -11.30 6.70 -26.01
N ASP A 148 -12.19 6.93 -25.04
CA ASP A 148 -13.04 8.12 -25.04
C ASP A 148 -12.24 9.41 -24.84
N GLN A 149 -12.83 10.55 -25.22
CA GLN A 149 -12.19 11.88 -25.15
C GLN A 149 -11.69 12.27 -23.75
N TRP A 150 -12.27 11.69 -22.68
CA TRP A 150 -11.93 11.99 -21.29
C TRP A 150 -11.09 10.89 -20.61
N GLU A 151 -10.75 9.82 -21.32
CA GLU A 151 -9.84 8.82 -20.80
C GLU A 151 -8.41 9.38 -20.71
N SER A 152 -7.70 9.03 -19.63
CA SER A 152 -6.47 9.74 -19.26
C SER A 152 -5.39 9.73 -20.36
N ARG A 153 -5.21 8.62 -21.10
CA ARG A 153 -4.17 8.61 -22.15
C ARG A 153 -4.57 9.45 -23.37
N THR A 154 -5.86 9.58 -23.66
CA THR A 154 -6.38 10.47 -24.69
C THR A 154 -6.19 11.93 -24.29
N VAL A 155 -6.66 12.31 -23.10
CA VAL A 155 -6.56 13.68 -22.57
C VAL A 155 -5.12 14.17 -22.51
N TRP A 156 -4.21 13.33 -22.01
CA TRP A 156 -2.81 13.71 -21.77
C TRP A 156 -1.85 13.35 -22.91
N LYS A 157 -2.37 12.95 -24.08
CA LYS A 157 -1.54 12.46 -25.20
C LYS A 157 -0.49 13.47 -25.64
N GLU A 158 -0.89 14.71 -25.92
CA GLU A 158 0.02 15.73 -26.47
C GLU A 158 1.00 16.23 -25.40
N VAL A 159 0.55 16.37 -24.15
CA VAL A 159 1.43 16.71 -23.01
C VAL A 159 2.50 15.63 -22.81
N THR A 160 2.10 14.37 -22.80
CA THR A 160 3.05 13.26 -22.60
C THR A 160 4.00 13.08 -23.80
N ALA A 161 3.60 13.48 -25.01
CA ALA A 161 4.51 13.52 -26.16
C ALA A 161 5.60 14.58 -26.00
N GLY A 162 5.26 15.77 -25.47
CA GLY A 162 6.22 16.85 -25.23
C GLY A 162 7.16 16.65 -24.02
N LEU A 163 6.90 15.65 -23.16
CA LEU A 163 7.74 15.30 -22.02
C LEU A 163 8.78 14.21 -22.32
N LYS A 164 8.73 13.60 -23.51
CA LYS A 164 9.71 12.60 -23.97
C LYS A 164 10.92 13.26 -24.59
#